data_AF-A0A643EZ86-F1
#
_entry.id   AF-A0A643EZ86-F1
#
_cell.length_a   1.000
_cell.length_b   1.000
_cell.length_c   1.000
_cell.angle_alpha   90.00
_cell.angle_beta   90.00
_cell.angle_gamma   90.00
#
_symmetry.space_group_name_H-M   'P 1'
#
loop_
_entity.id
_entity.type
_entity.pdbx_description
1 polymer ?
#
loop_
_entity_poly.entity_id
_entity_poly.type
_entity_poly.pdbx_seq_one_letter_code
_entity_poly.pdbx_strand_id
1 'polypeptide(L)'
;MGMQTNFIVQSYTKIKGGNLRPDTPFIAKDVAHARRTAERMANRSPMVIAFSNTGDAETGDFEPPKLIFAHGDQLPPEVDEMEKV
;
A
#
# COMPACT_ATOMS: atom_id res chain seq x y z
N MET A 1 11.99 -22.20 1.56
CA MET A 1 10.66 -22.44 0.97
C MET A 1 10.37 -21.24 0.08
N GLY A 2 9.12 -20.97 -0.31
CA GLY A 2 8.82 -20.10 -1.46
C GLY A 2 8.69 -18.62 -1.09
N MET A 3 9.17 -17.75 -2.00
CA MET A 3 8.91 -16.32 -2.01
C MET A 3 7.45 -16.03 -1.64
N GLN A 4 7.25 -15.27 -0.57
CA GLN A 4 5.94 -14.88 -0.10
C GLN A 4 5.68 -13.44 -0.52
N THR A 5 4.60 -13.22 -1.27
CA THR A 5 4.21 -11.87 -1.68
C THR A 5 3.09 -11.38 -0.77
N ASN A 6 3.39 -10.31 -0.04
CA ASN A 6 2.43 -9.61 0.79
C ASN A 6 1.91 -8.39 0.03
N PHE A 7 0.60 -8.29 -0.13
CA PHE A 7 -0.05 -7.13 -0.72
C PHE A 7 -0.68 -6.30 0.39
N ILE A 8 -0.16 -5.11 0.64
CA ILE A 8 -0.56 -4.27 1.78
C ILE A 8 -1.23 -3.02 1.24
N VAL A 9 -2.43 -2.74 1.73
CA VAL A 9 -3.19 -1.52 1.44
C VAL A 9 -3.34 -0.72 2.71
N GLN A 10 -2.67 0.42 2.76
CA GLN A 10 -2.69 1.37 3.86
C GLN A 10 -3.54 2.57 3.47
N SER A 11 -4.71 2.71 4.11
CA SER A 11 -5.50 3.94 4.02
C SER A 11 -5.14 4.92 5.14
N TYR A 12 -5.33 6.20 4.87
CA TYR A 12 -5.16 7.28 5.83
C TYR A 12 -6.45 8.08 5.91
N THR A 13 -6.84 8.45 7.12
CA THR A 13 -8.01 9.27 7.37
C THR A 13 -7.62 10.62 7.94
N LYS A 14 -8.35 11.67 7.56
CA LYS A 14 -8.11 13.02 8.09
C LYS A 14 -8.76 13.12 9.46
N ILE A 15 -7.94 13.31 10.49
CA ILE A 15 -8.44 13.52 11.85
C ILE A 15 -8.61 15.00 12.15
N LYS A 16 -9.43 15.29 13.16
CA LYS A 16 -9.71 16.65 13.62
C LYS A 16 -8.38 17.30 14.05
N GLY A 17 -8.00 18.40 13.38
CA GLY A 17 -6.68 19.04 13.56
C GLY A 17 -5.80 19.04 12.30
N GLY A 18 -6.25 18.46 11.18
CA GLY A 18 -5.54 18.54 9.90
C GLY A 18 -4.50 17.43 9.69
N ASN A 19 -4.24 16.62 10.72
CA ASN A 19 -3.33 15.49 10.61
C ASN A 19 -3.97 14.31 9.88
N LEU A 20 -3.14 13.52 9.19
CA LEU A 20 -3.52 12.24 8.63
C LEU A 20 -3.17 11.14 9.63
N ARG A 21 -4.12 10.26 9.91
CA ARG A 21 -3.91 9.08 10.74
C ARG A 21 -3.93 7.84 9.85
N PRO A 22 -2.92 6.95 9.93
CA PRO A 22 -2.98 5.65 9.28
C PRO A 22 -4.14 4.85 9.89
N ASP A 23 -5.01 4.33 9.02
CA ASP A 23 -6.11 3.44 9.37
C ASP A 23 -5.62 1.99 9.44
N THR A 24 -6.53 1.03 9.58
CA THR A 24 -6.17 -0.39 9.65
C THR A 24 -5.61 -0.85 8.29
N PRO A 25 -4.37 -1.37 8.23
CA PRO A 25 -3.83 -1.91 6.99
C PRO A 25 -4.62 -3.15 6.57
N PHE A 26 -4.94 -3.23 5.29
CA PHE A 26 -5.60 -4.37 4.69
C PHE A 26 -4.59 -5.23 3.92
N ILE A 27 -4.45 -6.49 4.32
CA ILE A 27 -3.61 -7.45 3.60
C ILE A 27 -4.46 -8.14 2.53
N ALA A 28 -4.16 -7.83 1.27
CA ALA A 28 -4.79 -8.45 0.12
C ALA A 28 -4.10 -9.76 -0.27
N LYS A 29 -4.80 -10.58 -1.05
CA LYS A 29 -4.29 -11.88 -1.53
C LYS A 29 -3.50 -11.77 -2.83
N ASP A 30 -3.75 -10.71 -3.60
CA ASP A 30 -3.25 -10.51 -4.95
C ASP A 30 -3.30 -9.02 -5.32
N VAL A 31 -2.58 -8.65 -6.39
CA VAL A 31 -2.50 -7.28 -6.91
C VAL A 31 -3.89 -6.71 -7.24
N ALA A 32 -4.75 -7.50 -7.90
CA ALA A 32 -6.06 -7.02 -8.34
C ALA A 32 -6.97 -6.73 -7.15
N HIS A 33 -6.93 -7.58 -6.12
CA HIS A 33 -7.65 -7.37 -4.87
C HIS A 33 -7.11 -6.15 -4.11
N ALA A 34 -5.79 -5.98 -4.02
CA ALA A 34 -5.16 -4.82 -3.40
C ALA A 34 -5.62 -3.52 -4.07
N ARG A 35 -5.56 -3.48 -5.40
CA ARG A 35 -6.00 -2.33 -6.20
C ARG A 35 -7.47 -2.01 -5.99
N ARG A 36 -8.37 -2.99 -6.11
CA ARG A 36 -9.82 -2.76 -5.91
C ARG A 36 -10.13 -2.24 -4.50
N THR A 37 -9.48 -2.80 -3.48
CA THR A 37 -9.65 -2.34 -2.10
C THR A 37 -9.12 -0.91 -1.94
N ALA A 38 -7.96 -0.60 -2.52
CA ALA A 38 -7.36 0.72 -2.47
C ALA A 38 -8.22 1.78 -3.18
N GLU A 39 -8.71 1.49 -4.39
CA GLU A 39 -9.64 2.34 -5.15
C GLU A 39 -10.94 2.58 -4.36
N ARG A 40 -11.46 1.53 -3.70
CA ARG A 40 -12.66 1.67 -2.86
C ARG A 40 -12.40 2.56 -1.64
N MET A 41 -11.24 2.43 -1.01
CA MET A 41 -10.84 3.26 0.12
C MET A 41 -10.57 4.71 -0.31
N ALA A 42 -10.00 4.93 -1.49
CA ALA A 42 -9.71 6.24 -2.05
C ALA A 42 -10.96 7.14 -2.15
N ASN A 43 -12.13 6.55 -2.43
CA ASN A 43 -13.39 7.29 -2.47
C ASN A 43 -13.82 7.90 -1.11
N ARG A 44 -13.32 7.37 0.00
CA ARG A 44 -13.71 7.77 1.37
C ARG A 44 -12.55 8.29 2.22
N SER A 45 -11.33 8.01 1.80
CA SER A 45 -10.10 8.30 2.52
C SER A 45 -9.30 9.33 1.73
N PRO A 46 -8.83 10.42 2.38
CA PRO A 46 -8.02 11.46 1.72
C PRO A 46 -6.71 10.93 1.13
N MET A 47 -6.22 9.80 1.63
CA MET A 47 -5.01 9.18 1.10
C MET A 47 -5.06 7.66 1.28
N VAL A 48 -4.59 6.93 0.27
CA VAL A 48 -4.48 5.47 0.27
C VAL A 48 -3.26 5.06 -0.54
N ILE A 49 -2.48 4.13 0.00
CA ILE A 49 -1.27 3.61 -0.62
C ILE A 49 -1.37 2.08 -0.60
N ALA A 50 -1.15 1.45 -1.74
CA ALA A 50 -1.13 0.00 -1.91
C ALA A 50 0.17 -0.42 -2.57
N PHE A 51 0.87 -1.35 -1.93
CA PHE A 51 2.15 -1.86 -2.41
C PHE A 51 2.24 -3.36 -2.18
N SER A 52 3.02 -4.04 -3.03
CA SER A 52 3.40 -5.44 -2.84
C SER A 52 4.83 -5.51 -2.36
N ASN A 53 5.07 -6.28 -1.31
CA ASN A 53 6.40 -6.66 -0.89
C ASN A 53 6.54 -8.18 -1.05
N THR A 54 7.47 -8.59 -1.91
CA THR A 54 7.80 -9.99 -2.11
C THR A 54 9.10 -10.26 -1.39
N GLY A 55 9.14 -11.29 -0.56
CA GLY A 55 10.38 -11.65 0.11
C GLY A 55 10.30 -13.06 0.68
N ASP A 56 11.47 -13.57 0.99
CA ASP A 56 11.63 -14.86 1.62
C ASP A 56 12.12 -14.62 3.06
N ALA A 57 11.23 -14.89 4.01
CA ALA A 57 11.49 -14.64 5.43
C ALA A 57 12.60 -15.54 6.01
N GLU A 58 12.99 -16.60 5.31
CA GLU A 58 14.02 -17.55 5.75
C GLU A 58 15.43 -17.12 5.29
N THR A 59 15.55 -16.60 4.06
CA THR A 59 16.80 -16.16 3.46
C THR A 59 17.12 -14.69 3.73
N GLY A 60 16.10 -13.90 4.11
CA GLY A 60 16.24 -12.46 4.29
C GLY A 60 16.36 -11.71 2.95
N ASP A 61 16.10 -12.40 1.84
CA ASP A 61 16.09 -11.82 0.50
C ASP A 61 14.69 -11.23 0.24
N PHE A 62 14.63 -9.91 0.14
CA PHE A 62 13.41 -9.17 -0.13
C PHE A 62 13.58 -8.46 -1.47
N GLU A 63 12.63 -8.72 -2.37
CA GLU A 63 12.50 -7.97 -3.61
C GLU A 63 12.09 -6.51 -3.29
N PRO A 64 12.45 -5.56 -4.17
CA PRO A 64 12.03 -4.18 -4.02
C PRO A 64 10.49 -4.11 -3.99
N PRO A 65 9.90 -3.41 -3.00
CA PRO A 65 8.46 -3.28 -2.92
C PRO A 65 7.93 -2.51 -4.12
N LYS A 66 6.90 -3.06 -4.78
CA LYS A 66 6.28 -2.46 -5.96
C LYS A 66 5.00 -1.73 -5.59
N LEU A 67 4.83 -0.53 -6.11
CA LEU A 67 3.62 0.25 -5.93
C LEU A 67 2.52 -0.30 -6.83
N ILE A 68 1.37 -0.59 -6.24
CA ILE A 68 0.19 -1.07 -6.95
C ILE A 68 -0.76 0.09 -7.23
N PHE A 69 -1.01 0.91 -6.20
CA PHE A 69 -1.94 2.02 -6.30
C PHE A 69 -1.61 3.07 -5.25
N ALA A 70 -1.70 4.33 -5.62
CA ALA A 70 -1.56 5.45 -4.70
C ALA A 70 -2.62 6.50 -5.03
N HIS A 71 -3.25 7.05 -4.00
CA HIS A 71 -4.28 8.05 -4.12
C HIS A 71 -4.16 9.08 -2.99
N GLY A 72 -4.39 10.34 -3.33
CA GLY A 72 -4.34 11.49 -2.43
C GLY A 72 -3.47 12.61 -3.00
N ASP A 73 -3.77 13.85 -2.63
CA ASP A 73 -3.05 15.04 -3.10
C ASP A 73 -1.61 15.14 -2.55
N GLN A 74 -1.33 14.49 -1.42
CA GLN A 74 -0.06 14.64 -0.69
C GLN A 74 0.66 13.30 -0.53
N LEU A 75 0.82 12.55 -1.62
CA LEU A 75 1.60 11.31 -1.59
C LEU A 75 3.04 11.61 -1.15
N PRO A 76 3.64 10.79 -0.25
CA PRO A 76 5.06 10.91 0.07
C PRO A 76 5.89 10.80 -1.22
N PRO A 77 6.98 11.57 -1.37
CA PRO A 77 7.86 11.47 -2.54
C PRO A 77 8.38 10.03 -2.73
N GLU A 78 8.63 9.33 -1.62
CA GLU A 78 9.02 7.92 -1.61
C GLU A 78 8.05 7.04 -2.41
N VAL A 79 6.74 7.30 -2.35
CA VAL A 79 5.71 6.55 -3.09
C VAL A 79 5.76 6.86 -4.58
N ASP A 80 6.05 8.11 -4.95
CA ASP A 80 6.20 8.49 -6.36
C ASP A 80 7.44 7.84 -7.00
N GLU A 81 8.49 7.63 -6.19
CA GLU A 81 9.75 7.00 -6.57
C GLU A 81 9.70 5.45 -6.59
N MET A 82 8.62 4.83 -6.09
CA MET A 82 8.46 3.37 -6.11
C MET A 82 8.22 2.82 -7.52
N GLU A 83 8.79 1.66 -7.82
CA GLU A 83 8.52 0.93 -9.06
C GLU A 83 7.06 0.48 -9.11
N LYS A 84 6.33 0.87 -10.15
CA LYS A 84 4.90 0.55 -10.33
C LYS A 84 4.76 -0.84 -10.96
N VAL A 85 3.81 -1.64 -10.46
CA VAL A 85 3.50 -2.98 -10.97
C VAL A 85 2.65 -2.96 -12.24
#